data_AF-A0A7G9YZA7-F1
#
_entry.id   AF-A0A7G9YZA7-F1
#
_cell.length_a   1.000
_cell.length_b   1.000
_cell.length_c   1.000
_cell.angle_alpha   90.00
_cell.angle_beta   90.00
_cell.angle_gamma   90.00
#
_symmetry.space_group_name_H-M   'P 1'
#
loop_
_entity.id
_entity.type
_entity.pdbx_description
1 polymer ?
#
loop_
_entity_poly.entity_id
_entity_poly.type
_entity_poly.pdbx_seq_one_letter_code
_entity_poly.pdbx_strand_id
1 'polypeptide(L)' 'MGEVVIKILGIELDEKTKSELREDIKSVIRLRLARELLLKRMDKMLENSTLTDEECLLLGDKVKEGVAEEWKRRGWL' A
#
# COMPACT_ATOMS: atom_id res chain seq x y z
N MET A 1 -23.95 25.90 -8.81
CA MET A 1 -23.15 24.77 -8.30
C MET A 1 -23.84 24.27 -7.05
N GLY A 2 -24.32 23.04 -7.04
CA GLY A 2 -25.01 22.46 -5.89
C GLY A 2 -24.00 21.83 -4.94
N GLU A 3 -23.99 22.27 -3.69
CA GLU A 3 -23.16 21.69 -2.63
C GLU A 3 -23.89 20.47 -2.06
N VAL A 4 -23.29 19.28 -2.16
CA VAL A 4 -23.83 18.06 -1.54
C VAL A 4 -23.30 17.97 -0.12
N VAL A 5 -24.08 18.46 0.84
CA VAL A 5 -23.76 18.35 2.27
C VAL A 5 -24.31 17.03 2.80
N ILE A 6 -23.44 16.03 2.93
CA ILE A 6 -23.78 14.75 3.58
C ILE A 6 -23.69 14.95 5.10
N LYS A 7 -24.82 15.14 5.75
CA LYS A 7 -24.91 15.11 7.22
C LYS A 7 -24.91 13.65 7.69
N ILE A 8 -23.78 13.21 8.22
CA ILE A 8 -23.66 11.91 8.88
C ILE A 8 -24.20 12.07 10.31
N LEU A 9 -25.49 11.83 10.50
CA LEU A 9 -26.14 11.87 11.82
C LEU A 9 -26.09 10.48 12.47
N GLY A 10 -25.56 10.39 13.68
CA GLY A 10 -25.76 9.23 14.56
C GLY A 10 -24.97 7.97 14.22
N ILE A 11 -23.74 8.06 13.68
CA ILE A 11 -22.85 6.88 13.64
C ILE A 11 -22.34 6.61 15.06
N GLU A 12 -23.15 5.93 15.86
CA GLU A 12 -22.63 5.11 16.94
C GLU A 12 -22.18 3.79 16.32
N LEU A 13 -20.87 3.64 16.11
CA LEU A 13 -20.32 2.33 15.79
C LEU A 13 -20.58 1.42 16.99
N ASP A 14 -21.27 0.30 16.78
CA ASP A 14 -21.36 -0.71 17.81
C ASP A 14 -19.97 -1.24 18.18
N GLU A 15 -19.83 -1.84 19.36
CA GLU A 15 -18.53 -2.30 19.84
C GLU A 15 -17.90 -3.36 18.93
N LYS A 16 -18.71 -4.13 18.20
CA LYS A 16 -18.22 -5.11 17.21
C LYS A 16 -17.54 -4.38 16.05
N THR A 17 -18.19 -3.38 15.47
CA THR A 17 -17.68 -2.58 14.36
C THR A 17 -16.43 -1.80 14.77
N LYS A 18 -16.39 -1.25 16.00
CA LYS A 18 -15.17 -0.63 16.54
C LYS A 18 -14.02 -1.62 16.67
N SER A 19 -14.31 -2.85 17.10
CA SER A 19 -13.31 -3.91 17.24
C SER A 19 -12.77 -4.36 15.88
N GLU A 20 -13.65 -4.57 14.90
CA GLU A 20 -13.27 -4.91 13.52
C GLU A 20 -12.39 -3.80 12.92
N LEU A 21 -12.83 -2.54 13.03
CA LEU A 21 -12.06 -1.39 12.56
C LEU A 21 -10.67 -1.30 13.23
N ARG A 22 -10.57 -1.64 14.52
CA ARG A 22 -9.29 -1.65 15.24
C ARG A 22 -8.35 -2.73 14.67
N GLU A 23 -8.86 -3.91 14.34
CA GLU A 23 -8.06 -4.98 13.72
C GLU A 23 -7.65 -4.63 12.28
N ASP A 24 -8.52 -3.98 11.52
CA ASP A 24 -8.19 -3.47 10.19
C ASP A 24 -7.08 -2.42 10.25
N ILE A 25 -7.19 -1.46 11.17
CA ILE A 25 -6.15 -0.44 11.41
C ILE A 25 -4.82 -1.10 11.78
N LYS A 26 -4.83 -2.09 12.69
CA LYS A 26 -3.61 -2.85 13.04
C LYS A 26 -3.02 -3.55 11.83
N SER A 27 -3.85 -4.15 10.98
CA SER A 27 -3.41 -4.84 9.77
C SER A 27 -2.76 -3.86 8.78
N VAL A 28 -3.35 -2.69 8.58
CA VAL A 28 -2.77 -1.62 7.75
C VAL A 28 -1.43 -1.14 8.33
N ILE A 29 -1.33 -0.93 9.65
CA ILE A 29 -0.08 -0.53 10.30
C ILE A 29 1.00 -1.60 10.10
N ARG A 30 0.68 -2.88 10.29
CA ARG A 30 1.62 -3.99 10.07
C ARG A 30 2.12 -4.03 8.63
N LEU A 31 1.24 -3.86 7.65
CA LEU A 31 1.61 -3.82 6.23
C LEU A 31 2.54 -2.63 5.93
N ARG A 32 2.26 -1.46 6.51
CA ARG A 32 3.14 -0.28 6.38
C ARG A 32 4.52 -0.52 6.98
N LEU A 33 4.59 -1.11 8.17
CA LEU A 33 5.87 -1.46 8.81
C LEU A 33 6.65 -2.51 8.00
N ALA A 34 5.96 -3.54 7.49
CA ALA A 34 6.59 -4.54 6.63
C ALA A 34 7.16 -3.91 5.36
N ARG A 35 6.41 -3.01 4.70
CA ARG A 35 6.88 -2.24 3.54
C ARG A 35 8.14 -1.45 3.87
N GLU A 36 8.14 -0.73 5.00
CA GLU A 36 9.29 0.08 5.42
C GLU A 36 10.56 -0.76 5.64
N LEU A 37 10.42 -1.94 6.27
CA LEU A 37 11.53 -2.87 6.47
C LEU A 37 12.07 -3.43 5.15
N LEU A 38 11.18 -3.73 4.20
CA LEU A 38 11.57 -4.20 2.87
C LEU A 38 12.34 -3.12 2.11
N LEU A 39 11.87 -1.87 2.15
CA LEU A 39 12.57 -0.74 1.51
C LEU A 39 13.95 -0.52 2.11
N LYS A 40 14.09 -0.48 3.44
CA LYS A 40 15.40 -0.38 4.10
C LYS A 40 16.37 -1.50 3.69
N ARG A 41 15.83 -2.72 3.53
CA ARG A 41 16.64 -3.85 3.05
C ARG A 41 17.06 -3.65 1.60
N MET A 42 16.18 -3.15 0.74
CA MET A 42 16.52 -2.83 -0.65
C MET A 42 17.57 -1.72 -0.73
N ASP A 43 17.43 -0.65 0.05
CA ASP A 43 18.42 0.43 0.12
C ASP A 43 19.80 -0.13 0.48
N LYS A 44 19.87 -1.03 1.47
CA LYS A 44 21.11 -1.71 1.83
C LYS A 44 21.64 -2.61 0.70
N MET A 45 20.78 -3.35 0.01
CA MET A 45 21.20 -4.19 -1.13
C MET A 45 21.74 -3.36 -2.30
N LEU A 46 21.25 -2.12 -2.44
CA LEU A 46 21.62 -1.19 -3.49
C LEU A 46 22.65 -0.14 -3.03
N GLU A 47 23.21 -0.26 -1.81
CA GLU A 47 24.07 0.78 -1.22
C GLU A 47 25.34 1.06 -2.04
N ASN A 48 25.80 0.07 -2.80
CA ASN A 48 26.96 0.18 -3.70
C ASN A 48 26.54 0.16 -5.19
N SER A 49 25.25 0.36 -5.46
CA SER A 49 24.73 0.44 -6.82
C SER A 49 25.33 1.63 -7.55
N THR A 50 25.71 1.42 -8.81
CA THR A 50 26.11 2.50 -9.73
C THR A 50 24.94 2.95 -10.62
N LEU A 51 23.73 2.49 -10.32
CA LEU A 51 22.54 2.87 -11.06
C LEU A 51 22.24 4.35 -10.85
N THR A 52 21.91 5.01 -11.95
CA THR A 52 21.38 6.36 -11.97
C THR A 52 19.92 6.39 -11.52
N ASP A 53 19.42 7.58 -11.20
CA ASP A 53 18.02 7.78 -10.83
C ASP A 53 17.05 7.33 -11.95
N GLU A 54 17.39 7.60 -13.21
CA GLU A 54 16.61 7.17 -14.38
C GLU A 54 16.52 5.64 -14.48
N GLU A 55 17.64 4.94 -14.27
CA GLU A 55 17.67 3.49 -14.28
C GLU A 55 16.86 2.90 -13.11
N CYS A 56 16.90 3.54 -11.94
CA CYS A 56 16.07 3.15 -10.80
C CYS A 56 14.57 3.29 -11.09
N LEU A 57 14.16 4.38 -11.77
CA LEU A 57 12.77 4.59 -12.18
C LEU A 57 12.32 3.53 -13.19
N LEU A 58 13.13 3.26 -14.21
CA LEU A 58 12.88 2.20 -15.20
C LEU A 58 12.74 0.82 -14.55
N LEU A 59 13.59 0.52 -13.55
CA LEU A 59 13.50 -0.74 -12.80
C LEU A 59 12.18 -0.82 -12.04
N GLY A 60 11.77 0.30 -11.42
CA GLY A 60 10.49 0.41 -10.72
C GLY A 60 9.29 0.13 -11.62
N ASP A 61 9.29 0.64 -12.85
CA ASP A 61 8.20 0.41 -13.80
C ASP A 61 8.14 -1.05 -14.27
N LYS A 62 9.28 -1.66 -14.57
CA LYS A 62 9.34 -3.11 -14.88
C LYS A 62 8.83 -3.99 -13.74
N VAL A 63 9.13 -3.63 -12.49
CA VAL A 63 8.62 -4.34 -11.32
C VAL A 63 7.09 -4.24 -11.26
N LYS A 64 6.51 -3.05 -11.50
CA LYS A 64 5.05 -2.87 -11.52
C LYS A 64 4.39 -3.72 -12.61
N GLU A 65 4.97 -3.73 -13.82
CA GLU A 65 4.48 -4.56 -14.93
C GLU A 65 4.49 -6.04 -14.58
N GLY A 66 5.61 -6.55 -14.05
CA GLY A 66 5.71 -7.95 -13.64
C GLY A 66 4.71 -8.34 -12.54
N VAL A 67 4.46 -7.45 -11.57
CA VAL A 67 3.43 -7.65 -10.54
C VAL A 67 2.04 -7.69 -11.17
N ALA A 68 1.73 -6.76 -12.09
CA ALA A 68 0.43 -6.72 -12.76
C ALA A 68 0.18 -7.98 -13.61
N GLU A 69 1.20 -8.49 -14.30
CA GLU A 69 1.09 -9.76 -15.03
C GLU A 69 0.84 -10.95 -14.11
N GLU A 70 1.54 -11.02 -12.97
CA GLU A 70 1.33 -12.09 -11.99
C GLU A 70 -0.08 -12.03 -11.39
N TRP A 71 -0.60 -10.83 -11.14
CA TRP A 71 -1.98 -10.64 -10.68
C TRP A 71 -3.01 -11.10 -11.72
N LYS A 72 -2.81 -10.79 -13.00
CA LYS A 72 -3.64 -11.33 -14.09
C LYS A 72 -3.59 -12.86 -14.13
N ARG A 73 -2.41 -13.47 -14.00
CA ARG A 73 -2.27 -14.94 -13.96
C ARG A 73 -3.03 -15.57 -12.80
N ARG A 74 -3.12 -14.87 -11.67
CA ARG A 74 -3.86 -15.33 -10.47
C ARG A 74 -5.36 -15.00 -10.53
N GLY A 75 -5.82 -14.30 -11.56
CA GLY A 75 -7.22 -13.87 -11.68
C GLY A 75 -7.62 -12.78 -10.68
N TRP A 76 -6.66 -12.00 -10.20
CA TRP A 76 -6.91 -10.87 -9.29
C TRP A 76 -7.15 -9.55 -10.04
N LEU A 77 -6.92 -9.55 -11.35
CA LEU A 77 -7.02 -8.42 -12.29
C LEU A 77 -7.55 -8.87 -13.64
#